data_AF-A0A2M8JWF4-F1
#
_entry.id   AF-A0A2M8JWF4-F1
#
_cell.length_a   1.000
_cell.length_b   1.000
_cell.length_c   1.000
_cell.angle_alpha   90.00
_cell.angle_beta   90.00
_cell.angle_gamma   90.00
#
_symmetry.space_group_name_H-M   'P 1'
#
loop_
_entity.id
_entity.type
_entity.pdbx_description
1 polymer ?
#
loop_
_entity_poly.entity_id
_entity_poly.type
_entity_poly.pdbx_seq_one_letter_code
_entity_poly.pdbx_strand_id
1 'polypeptide(L)'
;MTSYPQTKQSQNKQTFITTDLNHYWAAYDQIVQTKDSAKQIQLIKDLYINKASEGLKQMILARGYTAAEYIQQINAYPLFWQSLRKNTTQLNQYYPAINEGIAEFISCKVTEQPSTTPAIAFGKANEANVIEQFVKDLFNFTNDDNWLWGRNNNHLKVRDLGYYIGYEIAERYYNESQNKTAAIKTLIELDYTNEKEVERIVDQSNLLPASLEKLYESYDQQRPTIINMSPFKNGSTNVESGLRTITVYFSEPMITYNTGVDNGPLGEQYFPKMLPNRSFSTDGLSWTFTVDLKPNQQYQILISNNFRKADGVRLKPYLIDFKTK
;
A
#
# COMPACT_ATOMS: atom_id res chain seq x y z
N MET A 1 12.94 38.74 -38.38
CA MET A 1 12.00 37.86 -37.66
C MET A 1 12.34 36.43 -38.05
N THR A 2 13.10 35.74 -37.23
CA THR A 2 13.53 34.35 -37.46
C THR A 2 12.83 33.48 -36.41
N SER A 3 11.88 32.67 -36.87
CA SER A 3 11.13 31.72 -36.05
C SER A 3 11.97 30.45 -35.81
N TYR A 4 12.14 30.07 -34.55
CA TYR A 4 12.70 28.77 -34.16
C TYR A 4 11.66 27.64 -34.34
N PRO A 5 12.05 26.43 -34.79
CA PRO A 5 11.15 25.29 -34.81
C PRO A 5 10.97 24.70 -33.41
N GLN A 6 9.72 24.51 -32.98
CA GLN A 6 9.39 23.71 -31.80
C GLN A 6 9.51 22.22 -32.12
N THR A 7 10.40 21.52 -31.42
CA THR A 7 10.44 20.05 -31.40
C THR A 7 9.29 19.51 -30.55
N LYS A 8 8.40 18.73 -31.16
CA LYS A 8 7.38 17.95 -30.45
C LYS A 8 8.09 16.85 -29.64
N GLN A 9 8.08 16.97 -28.31
CA GLN A 9 8.38 15.85 -27.43
C GLN A 9 7.22 14.84 -27.51
N SER A 10 7.48 13.64 -28.02
CA SER A 10 6.55 12.52 -27.89
C SER A 10 6.45 12.15 -26.42
N GLN A 11 5.29 12.39 -25.80
CA GLN A 11 4.97 11.87 -24.48
C GLN A 11 4.89 10.33 -24.56
N ASN A 12 5.99 9.65 -24.22
CA ASN A 12 5.94 8.23 -23.92
C ASN A 12 5.09 8.07 -22.67
N LYS A 13 3.87 7.55 -22.84
CA LYS A 13 2.99 7.18 -21.73
C LYS A 13 3.67 6.04 -20.97
N GLN A 14 4.27 6.34 -19.82
CA GLN A 14 4.89 5.34 -18.95
C GLN A 14 3.79 4.44 -18.39
N THR A 15 3.81 3.17 -18.77
CA THR A 15 2.86 2.17 -18.26
C THR A 15 3.44 1.54 -17.00
N PHE A 16 2.71 1.62 -15.89
CA PHE A 16 3.05 0.92 -14.65
C PHE A 16 2.48 -0.50 -14.72
N ILE A 17 3.30 -1.50 -14.40
CA ILE A 17 2.89 -2.92 -14.39
C ILE A 17 2.95 -3.43 -12.96
N THR A 18 1.80 -3.71 -12.37
CA THR A 18 1.67 -4.18 -10.98
C THR A 18 1.57 -5.70 -10.88
N THR A 19 1.34 -6.40 -12.00
CA THR A 19 1.11 -7.85 -12.02
C THR A 19 2.27 -8.67 -11.46
N ASP A 20 3.50 -8.14 -11.57
CA ASP A 20 4.70 -8.76 -11.04
C ASP A 20 4.68 -8.88 -9.51
N LEU A 21 4.07 -7.91 -8.82
CA LEU A 21 3.91 -7.94 -7.38
C LEU A 21 3.01 -9.11 -6.93
N ASN A 22 1.91 -9.33 -7.65
CA ASN A 22 0.96 -10.40 -7.34
C ASN A 22 1.60 -11.78 -7.60
N HIS A 23 2.34 -11.90 -8.71
CA HIS A 23 3.13 -13.10 -9.01
C HIS A 23 4.19 -13.37 -7.94
N TYR A 24 4.85 -12.31 -7.43
CA TYR A 24 5.82 -12.43 -6.36
C TYR A 24 5.19 -12.94 -5.05
N TRP A 25 4.07 -12.36 -4.61
CA TRP A 25 3.42 -12.78 -3.36
C TRP A 25 2.82 -14.20 -3.46
N ALA A 26 2.26 -14.57 -4.61
CA ALA A 26 1.81 -15.94 -4.85
C ALA A 26 2.97 -16.97 -4.78
N ALA A 27 4.14 -16.60 -5.30
CA ALA A 27 5.35 -17.40 -5.16
C ALA A 27 5.81 -17.48 -3.70
N TYR A 28 5.91 -16.32 -3.04
CA TYR A 28 6.34 -16.19 -1.65
C TYR A 28 5.53 -17.09 -0.71
N ASP A 29 4.20 -17.09 -0.83
CA ASP A 29 3.30 -17.86 0.04
C ASP A 29 3.52 -19.38 -0.05
N GLN A 30 3.87 -19.89 -1.23
CA GLN A 30 4.20 -21.30 -1.39
C GLN A 30 5.64 -21.61 -0.97
N ILE A 31 6.56 -20.67 -1.19
CA ILE A 31 7.98 -20.82 -0.83
C ILE A 31 8.15 -20.93 0.69
N VAL A 32 7.43 -20.13 1.48
CA VAL A 32 7.55 -20.14 2.95
C VAL A 32 6.96 -21.40 3.60
N GLN A 33 6.10 -22.14 2.89
CA GLN A 33 5.50 -23.39 3.37
C GLN A 33 6.42 -24.61 3.24
N THR A 34 7.58 -24.46 2.59
CA THR A 34 8.54 -25.56 2.40
C THR A 34 9.96 -25.15 2.77
N LYS A 35 10.75 -26.10 3.25
CA LYS A 35 12.19 -25.92 3.56
C LYS A 35 13.10 -26.55 2.50
N ASP A 36 12.53 -27.21 1.50
CA ASP A 36 13.28 -27.79 0.40
C ASP A 36 13.73 -26.70 -0.56
N SER A 37 15.03 -26.42 -0.57
CA SER A 37 15.64 -25.38 -1.41
C SER A 37 15.42 -25.59 -2.91
N ALA A 38 15.40 -26.84 -3.39
CA ALA A 38 15.16 -27.13 -4.80
C ALA A 38 13.70 -26.83 -5.17
N LYS A 39 12.76 -27.19 -4.28
CA LYS A 39 11.34 -26.85 -4.44
C LYS A 39 11.09 -25.35 -4.39
N GLN A 40 11.73 -24.63 -3.46
CA GLN A 40 11.64 -23.16 -3.39
C GLN A 40 12.14 -22.49 -4.69
N ILE A 41 13.29 -22.93 -5.22
CA ILE A 41 13.83 -22.43 -6.50
C ILE A 41 12.85 -22.68 -7.66
N GLN A 42 12.21 -23.84 -7.68
CA GLN A 42 11.22 -24.15 -8.71
C GLN A 42 10.00 -23.23 -8.60
N LEU A 43 9.49 -23.02 -7.39
CA LEU A 43 8.34 -22.15 -7.12
C LEU A 43 8.59 -20.70 -7.55
N ILE A 44 9.73 -20.10 -7.22
CA ILE A 44 10.02 -18.71 -7.63
C ILE A 44 10.20 -18.57 -9.14
N LYS A 45 10.72 -19.61 -9.81
CA LYS A 45 10.82 -19.61 -11.27
C LYS A 45 9.45 -19.65 -11.91
N ASP A 46 8.62 -20.60 -11.53
CA ASP A 46 7.36 -20.88 -12.20
C ASP A 46 6.29 -19.83 -11.92
N LEU A 47 6.28 -19.30 -10.69
CA LEU A 47 5.22 -18.39 -10.25
C LEU A 47 5.60 -16.92 -10.44
N TYR A 48 6.88 -16.57 -10.51
CA TYR A 48 7.33 -15.18 -10.62
C TYR A 48 8.24 -14.92 -11.83
N ILE A 49 9.43 -15.50 -11.89
CA ILE A 49 10.43 -15.13 -12.92
C ILE A 49 9.94 -15.43 -14.34
N ASN A 50 9.35 -16.60 -14.57
CA ASN A 50 8.85 -16.99 -15.89
C ASN A 50 7.61 -16.18 -16.29
N LYS A 51 6.84 -15.72 -15.31
CA LYS A 51 5.63 -14.88 -15.48
C LYS A 51 5.92 -13.38 -15.44
N ALA A 52 7.18 -12.99 -15.32
CA ALA A 52 7.58 -11.59 -15.24
C ALA A 52 7.12 -10.80 -16.47
N SER A 53 6.70 -9.56 -16.23
CA SER A 53 6.48 -8.58 -17.29
C SER A 53 7.75 -8.34 -18.08
N GLU A 54 7.61 -7.79 -19.29
CA GLU A 54 8.78 -7.51 -20.14
C GLU A 54 9.77 -6.58 -19.45
N GLY A 55 9.28 -5.54 -18.75
CA GLY A 55 10.14 -4.63 -17.98
C GLY A 55 10.91 -5.34 -16.87
N LEU A 56 10.25 -6.24 -16.13
CA LEU A 56 10.91 -7.02 -15.08
C LEU A 56 11.91 -8.03 -15.66
N LYS A 57 11.60 -8.68 -16.79
CA LYS A 57 12.54 -9.58 -17.49
C LYS A 57 13.82 -8.84 -17.87
N GLN A 58 13.69 -7.66 -18.47
CA GLN A 58 14.85 -6.83 -18.83
C GLN A 58 15.65 -6.41 -17.59
N MET A 59 14.98 -6.08 -16.48
CA MET A 59 15.65 -5.74 -15.23
C MET A 59 16.42 -6.94 -14.63
N ILE A 60 15.81 -8.12 -14.60
CA ILE A 60 16.45 -9.36 -14.12
C ILE A 60 17.70 -9.66 -14.94
N LEU A 61 17.61 -9.56 -16.27
CA LEU A 61 18.75 -9.73 -17.17
C LEU A 61 19.84 -8.69 -16.92
N ALA A 62 19.48 -7.41 -16.86
CA ALA A 62 20.43 -6.31 -16.69
C ALA A 62 21.14 -6.32 -15.33
N ARG A 63 20.49 -6.83 -14.29
CA ARG A 63 21.04 -6.92 -12.92
C ARG A 63 21.66 -8.28 -12.60
N GLY A 64 21.48 -9.28 -13.48
CA GLY A 64 21.98 -10.63 -13.28
C GLY A 64 21.30 -11.40 -12.14
N TYR A 65 20.05 -11.09 -11.82
CA TYR A 65 19.36 -11.73 -10.70
C TYR A 65 19.06 -13.21 -10.97
N THR A 66 19.35 -14.05 -9.99
CA THR A 66 19.12 -15.49 -10.06
C THR A 66 18.00 -15.94 -9.14
N ALA A 67 17.34 -17.05 -9.49
CA ALA A 67 16.33 -17.67 -8.63
C ALA A 67 16.89 -18.04 -7.24
N ALA A 68 18.15 -18.48 -7.18
CA ALA A 68 18.81 -18.82 -5.93
C ALA A 68 18.98 -17.60 -5.01
N GLU A 69 19.35 -16.44 -5.56
CA GLU A 69 19.45 -15.19 -4.80
C GLU A 69 18.08 -14.73 -4.29
N TYR A 70 17.02 -14.83 -5.10
CA TYR A 70 15.66 -14.53 -4.62
C TYR A 70 15.28 -15.40 -3.41
N ILE A 71 15.53 -16.71 -3.47
CA ILE A 71 15.24 -17.62 -2.35
C ILE A 71 16.11 -17.31 -1.14
N GLN A 72 17.39 -17.01 -1.34
CA GLN A 72 18.28 -16.60 -0.26
C GLN A 72 17.73 -15.37 0.47
N GLN A 73 17.30 -14.35 -0.28
CA GLN A 73 16.74 -13.13 0.30
C GLN A 73 15.40 -13.38 1.01
N ILE A 74 14.50 -14.19 0.42
CA ILE A 74 13.22 -14.59 1.03
C ILE A 74 13.43 -15.27 2.38
N ASN A 75 14.35 -16.23 2.43
CA ASN A 75 14.64 -16.98 3.65
C ASN A 75 15.43 -16.19 4.69
N ALA A 76 16.35 -15.31 4.26
CA ALA A 76 17.21 -14.55 5.15
C ALA A 76 16.48 -13.42 5.88
N TYR A 77 15.44 -12.83 5.25
CA TYR A 77 14.80 -11.63 5.78
C TYR A 77 13.27 -11.76 5.89
N PRO A 78 12.72 -12.75 6.61
CA PRO A 78 11.27 -12.99 6.68
C PRO A 78 10.49 -11.78 7.24
N LEU A 79 11.03 -11.07 8.23
CA LEU A 79 10.39 -9.88 8.81
C LEU A 79 10.37 -8.69 7.83
N PHE A 80 11.40 -8.57 6.98
CA PHE A 80 11.43 -7.56 5.91
C PHE A 80 10.37 -7.84 4.85
N TRP A 81 10.23 -9.10 4.43
CA TRP A 81 9.19 -9.46 3.46
C TRP A 81 7.79 -9.34 4.06
N GLN A 82 7.61 -9.62 5.35
CA GLN A 82 6.34 -9.36 6.04
C GLN A 82 6.03 -7.86 6.13
N SER A 83 7.01 -7.01 6.42
CA SER A 83 6.81 -5.56 6.47
C SER A 83 6.56 -4.97 5.07
N LEU A 84 7.26 -5.46 4.04
CA LEU A 84 6.99 -5.12 2.66
C LEU A 84 5.62 -5.60 2.22
N ARG A 85 5.23 -6.84 2.56
CA ARG A 85 3.90 -7.37 2.25
C ARG A 85 2.85 -6.44 2.82
N LYS A 86 2.89 -6.14 4.11
CA LYS A 86 1.97 -5.18 4.73
C LYS A 86 1.89 -3.83 4.00
N ASN A 87 3.00 -3.35 3.42
CA ASN A 87 3.06 -2.07 2.70
C ASN A 87 2.72 -2.15 1.21
N THR A 88 2.83 -3.33 0.60
CA THR A 88 2.59 -3.61 -0.83
C THR A 88 1.28 -4.35 -1.09
N THR A 89 0.74 -4.99 -0.06
CA THR A 89 -0.57 -5.63 0.07
C THR A 89 -1.37 -4.90 1.15
N GLN A 90 -1.14 -3.58 1.35
CA GLN A 90 -1.85 -2.77 2.34
C GLN A 90 -3.30 -3.21 2.31
N LEU A 91 -3.73 -3.87 3.40
CA LEU A 91 -5.03 -4.53 3.51
C LEU A 91 -6.05 -3.45 3.26
N ASN A 92 -6.49 -3.36 2.01
CA ASN A 92 -7.36 -2.31 1.59
C ASN A 92 -8.61 -2.43 2.44
N GLN A 93 -9.05 -1.33 3.04
CA GLN A 93 -10.18 -1.32 3.98
C GLN A 93 -11.46 -1.87 3.36
N TYR A 94 -11.49 -1.98 2.02
CA TYR A 94 -12.54 -2.62 1.27
C TYR A 94 -12.57 -4.16 1.42
N TYR A 95 -11.48 -4.88 1.72
CA TYR A 95 -11.52 -6.35 1.77
C TYR A 95 -12.45 -6.87 2.88
N PRO A 96 -12.37 -6.40 4.14
CA PRO A 96 -13.35 -6.77 5.16
C PRO A 96 -14.77 -6.29 4.81
N ALA A 97 -14.90 -5.11 4.20
CA ALA A 97 -16.19 -4.56 3.80
C ALA A 97 -16.87 -5.46 2.77
N ILE A 98 -16.14 -5.86 1.73
CA ILE A 98 -16.60 -6.79 0.70
C ILE A 98 -16.91 -8.15 1.30
N ASN A 99 -16.08 -8.68 2.19
CA ASN A 99 -16.34 -9.98 2.80
C ASN A 99 -17.65 -10.01 3.60
N GLU A 100 -17.81 -9.06 4.52
CA GLU A 100 -19.02 -8.94 5.33
C GLU A 100 -20.25 -8.64 4.46
N GLY A 101 -20.10 -7.72 3.50
CA GLY A 101 -21.19 -7.31 2.62
C GLY A 101 -21.62 -8.38 1.61
N ILE A 102 -20.70 -9.18 1.08
CA ILE A 102 -21.02 -10.34 0.23
C ILE A 102 -21.81 -11.36 1.04
N ALA A 103 -21.37 -11.69 2.26
CA ALA A 103 -22.08 -12.63 3.11
C ALA A 103 -23.53 -12.17 3.39
N GLU A 104 -23.69 -10.89 3.72
CA GLU A 104 -25.01 -10.28 3.96
C GLU A 104 -25.88 -10.30 2.69
N PHE A 105 -25.32 -9.93 1.53
CA PHE A 105 -26.03 -9.97 0.25
C PHE A 105 -26.48 -11.39 -0.13
N ILE A 106 -25.59 -12.38 -0.07
CA ILE A 106 -25.93 -13.76 -0.41
C ILE A 106 -27.00 -14.31 0.54
N SER A 107 -26.92 -13.99 1.84
CA SER A 107 -27.96 -14.35 2.80
C SER A 107 -29.33 -13.77 2.42
N CYS A 108 -29.39 -12.49 2.07
CA CYS A 108 -30.62 -11.84 1.62
C CYS A 108 -31.17 -12.47 0.33
N LYS A 109 -30.29 -12.81 -0.63
CA LYS A 109 -30.69 -13.45 -1.89
C LYS A 109 -31.24 -14.87 -1.69
N VAL A 110 -30.68 -15.64 -0.76
CA VAL A 110 -31.14 -17.00 -0.47
C VAL A 110 -32.46 -17.01 0.31
N THR A 111 -32.62 -16.07 1.24
CA THR A 111 -33.80 -16.00 2.12
C THR A 111 -34.97 -15.24 1.50
N GLU A 112 -34.73 -14.50 0.41
CA GLU A 112 -35.66 -13.53 -0.18
C GLU A 112 -36.14 -12.47 0.83
N GLN A 113 -35.35 -12.22 1.87
CA GLN A 113 -35.60 -11.18 2.87
C GLN A 113 -34.59 -10.04 2.72
N PRO A 114 -35.00 -8.79 2.99
CA PRO A 114 -34.07 -7.68 3.05
C PRO A 114 -33.14 -7.80 4.26
N SER A 115 -31.96 -7.18 4.16
CA SER A 115 -31.05 -7.05 5.31
C SER A 115 -31.72 -6.30 6.46
N THR A 116 -31.50 -6.78 7.69
CA THR A 116 -31.94 -6.08 8.91
C THR A 116 -30.90 -5.07 9.42
N THR A 117 -29.75 -4.98 8.75
CA THR A 117 -28.64 -4.09 9.14
C THR A 117 -28.98 -2.63 8.82
N PRO A 118 -29.08 -1.73 9.81
CA PRO A 118 -29.46 -0.33 9.57
C PRO A 118 -28.49 0.42 8.65
N ALA A 119 -27.20 0.03 8.67
CA ALA A 119 -26.17 0.62 7.83
C ALA A 119 -26.46 0.46 6.33
N ILE A 120 -27.03 -0.67 5.91
CA ILE A 120 -27.38 -0.92 4.50
C ILE A 120 -28.54 -0.03 4.06
N ALA A 121 -29.61 0.05 4.86
CA ALA A 121 -30.75 0.91 4.56
C ALA A 121 -30.35 2.39 4.52
N PHE A 122 -29.54 2.84 5.48
CA PHE A 122 -29.01 4.20 5.52
C PHE A 122 -28.10 4.48 4.32
N GLY A 123 -27.18 3.57 4.00
CA GLY A 123 -26.26 3.69 2.88
C GLY A 123 -26.98 3.86 1.56
N LYS A 124 -28.00 3.03 1.28
CA LYS A 124 -28.84 3.16 0.08
C LYS A 124 -29.53 4.52 -0.01
N ALA A 125 -30.00 5.06 1.11
CA ALA A 125 -30.66 6.37 1.15
C ALA A 125 -29.66 7.55 1.05
N ASN A 126 -28.37 7.34 1.29
CA ASN A 126 -27.35 8.38 1.39
C ASN A 126 -26.09 8.06 0.56
N GLU A 127 -26.25 7.29 -0.51
CA GLU A 127 -25.14 6.65 -1.24
C GLU A 127 -24.02 7.64 -1.58
N ALA A 128 -24.35 8.78 -2.21
CA ALA A 128 -23.37 9.76 -2.64
C ALA A 128 -22.44 10.22 -1.49
N ASN A 129 -23.00 10.52 -0.31
CA ASN A 129 -22.23 10.96 0.84
C ASN A 129 -21.37 9.83 1.42
N VAL A 130 -21.91 8.60 1.44
CA VAL A 130 -21.18 7.43 1.96
C VAL A 130 -20.04 7.05 1.03
N ILE A 131 -20.24 7.08 -0.30
CA ILE A 131 -19.19 6.82 -1.28
C ILE A 131 -18.14 7.92 -1.28
N GLU A 132 -18.54 9.20 -1.17
CA GLU A 132 -17.58 10.31 -1.05
C GLU A 132 -16.66 10.11 0.18
N GLN A 133 -17.24 9.77 1.33
CA GLN A 133 -16.45 9.51 2.54
C GLN A 133 -15.60 8.24 2.39
N PHE A 134 -16.14 7.19 1.77
CA PHE A 134 -15.40 5.95 1.50
C PHE A 134 -14.15 6.20 0.66
N VAL A 135 -14.29 6.92 -0.44
CA VAL A 135 -13.18 7.22 -1.34
C VAL A 135 -12.10 8.07 -0.66
N LYS A 136 -12.49 9.03 0.20
CA LYS A 136 -11.54 9.84 0.98
C LYS A 136 -10.71 8.99 1.94
N ASP A 137 -11.31 8.02 2.60
CA ASP A 137 -10.65 7.18 3.61
C ASP A 137 -10.08 5.87 3.05
N LEU A 138 -10.35 5.52 1.79
CA LEU A 138 -10.05 4.23 1.16
C LEU A 138 -8.61 3.76 1.39
N PHE A 139 -7.66 4.70 1.31
CA PHE A 139 -6.23 4.47 1.47
C PHE A 139 -5.65 5.07 2.77
N ASN A 140 -6.52 5.49 3.71
CA ASN A 140 -6.17 6.10 4.98
C ASN A 140 -6.64 5.28 6.20
N PHE A 141 -5.80 4.35 6.65
CA PHE A 141 -6.11 3.33 7.67
C PHE A 141 -6.14 3.82 9.13
N THR A 142 -6.30 5.12 9.38
CA THR A 142 -6.41 5.66 10.75
C THR A 142 -7.82 6.06 11.16
N ASN A 143 -8.77 6.02 10.23
CA ASN A 143 -10.13 6.55 10.42
C ASN A 143 -11.21 5.46 10.44
N ASP A 144 -10.82 4.18 10.42
CA ASP A 144 -11.69 3.00 10.29
C ASP A 144 -12.67 2.83 11.46
N ASP A 145 -12.22 3.10 12.68
CA ASP A 145 -13.02 3.08 13.91
C ASP A 145 -14.11 4.18 13.99
N ASN A 146 -14.19 5.08 13.00
CA ASN A 146 -15.10 6.23 13.07
C ASN A 146 -16.46 5.97 12.40
N TRP A 147 -16.47 5.51 11.16
CA TRP A 147 -17.69 5.34 10.36
C TRP A 147 -17.77 4.00 9.63
N LEU A 148 -16.62 3.42 9.27
CA LEU A 148 -16.55 2.16 8.55
C LEU A 148 -16.88 0.96 9.46
N TRP A 149 -16.33 0.93 10.68
CA TRP A 149 -16.46 -0.21 11.62
C TRP A 149 -16.76 0.16 13.08
N GLY A 150 -17.06 1.42 13.41
CA GLY A 150 -16.97 1.85 14.81
C GLY A 150 -17.94 2.93 15.31
N ARG A 151 -17.48 3.84 16.16
CA ARG A 151 -18.28 4.39 17.29
C ARG A 151 -19.28 5.49 16.96
N ASN A 152 -19.65 5.65 15.68
CA ASN A 152 -20.63 6.64 15.25
C ASN A 152 -20.25 8.10 15.63
N ASN A 153 -18.95 8.42 15.64
CA ASN A 153 -18.46 9.78 15.91
C ASN A 153 -18.16 10.58 14.63
N ASN A 154 -18.82 10.20 13.54
CA ASN A 154 -18.65 10.79 12.23
C ASN A 154 -19.81 11.76 11.92
N HIS A 155 -19.71 12.46 10.79
CA HIS A 155 -20.72 13.43 10.36
C HIS A 155 -22.00 12.76 9.82
N LEU A 156 -21.95 11.49 9.43
CA LEU A 156 -23.08 10.70 8.93
C LEU A 156 -24.00 10.21 10.07
N LYS A 157 -23.52 10.21 11.32
CA LYS A 157 -24.27 9.75 12.50
C LYS A 157 -24.80 8.32 12.40
N VAL A 158 -24.16 7.50 11.56
CA VAL A 158 -24.34 6.05 11.46
C VAL A 158 -22.97 5.34 11.50
N ARG A 159 -22.94 4.10 11.96
CA ARG A 159 -21.76 3.23 12.04
C ARG A 159 -21.88 2.02 11.13
N ASP A 160 -20.79 1.26 11.04
CA ASP A 160 -20.75 -0.04 10.37
C ASP A 160 -21.13 0.07 8.87
N LEU A 161 -20.82 1.21 8.25
CA LEU A 161 -21.13 1.46 6.85
C LEU A 161 -20.26 0.64 5.89
N GLY A 162 -19.22 -0.03 6.40
CA GLY A 162 -18.50 -1.07 5.66
C GLY A 162 -19.42 -2.19 5.17
N TYR A 163 -20.45 -2.57 5.94
CA TYR A 163 -21.46 -3.54 5.53
C TYR A 163 -22.22 -3.07 4.29
N TYR A 164 -22.60 -1.79 4.25
CA TYR A 164 -23.27 -1.22 3.09
C TYR A 164 -22.37 -1.23 1.85
N ILE A 165 -21.12 -0.79 1.98
CA ILE A 165 -20.18 -0.75 0.85
C ILE A 165 -20.05 -2.13 0.20
N GLY A 166 -19.77 -3.17 1.00
CA GLY A 166 -19.63 -4.51 0.44
C GLY A 166 -20.93 -5.08 -0.11
N TYR A 167 -22.06 -4.84 0.57
CA TYR A 167 -23.37 -5.31 0.13
C TYR A 167 -23.72 -4.71 -1.25
N GLU A 168 -23.54 -3.40 -1.40
CA GLU A 168 -23.85 -2.68 -2.63
C GLU A 168 -22.93 -3.11 -3.78
N ILE A 169 -21.64 -3.34 -3.51
CA ILE A 169 -20.70 -3.91 -4.50
C ILE A 169 -21.21 -5.28 -4.98
N ALA A 170 -21.55 -6.18 -4.05
CA ALA A 170 -22.01 -7.53 -4.36
C ALA A 170 -23.33 -7.52 -5.15
N GLU A 171 -24.28 -6.67 -4.74
CA GLU A 171 -25.58 -6.54 -5.39
C GLU A 171 -25.46 -6.02 -6.81
N ARG A 172 -24.67 -4.95 -7.03
CA ARG A 172 -24.45 -4.41 -8.37
C ARG A 172 -23.68 -5.38 -9.26
N TYR A 173 -22.61 -6.00 -8.76
CA TYR A 173 -21.88 -7.03 -9.48
C TYR A 173 -22.81 -8.17 -9.95
N TYR A 174 -23.67 -8.66 -9.05
CA TYR A 174 -24.67 -9.67 -9.39
C TYR A 174 -25.66 -9.15 -10.43
N ASN A 175 -26.18 -7.92 -10.29
CA ASN A 175 -27.18 -7.34 -11.18
C ASN A 175 -26.64 -7.05 -12.59
N GLU A 176 -25.39 -6.63 -12.71
CA GLU A 176 -24.72 -6.39 -13.99
C GLU A 176 -24.25 -7.67 -14.68
N SER A 177 -24.01 -8.74 -13.91
CA SER A 177 -23.61 -10.03 -14.45
C SER A 177 -24.69 -10.67 -15.32
N GLN A 178 -24.31 -11.09 -16.54
CA GLN A 178 -25.23 -11.78 -17.45
C GLN A 178 -25.64 -13.17 -16.94
N ASN A 179 -24.69 -13.91 -16.37
CA ASN A 179 -24.93 -15.23 -15.78
C ASN A 179 -25.01 -15.12 -14.25
N LYS A 180 -26.24 -15.11 -13.72
CA LYS A 180 -26.51 -14.97 -12.28
C LYS A 180 -25.96 -16.11 -11.44
N THR A 181 -26.02 -17.35 -11.94
CA THR A 181 -25.48 -18.52 -11.23
C THR A 181 -23.96 -18.45 -11.12
N ALA A 182 -23.29 -18.05 -12.20
CA ALA A 182 -21.85 -17.85 -12.18
C ALA A 182 -21.47 -16.70 -11.22
N ALA A 183 -22.23 -15.61 -11.21
CA ALA A 183 -21.98 -14.48 -10.31
C ALA A 183 -22.08 -14.89 -8.83
N ILE A 184 -23.13 -15.63 -8.45
CA ILE A 184 -23.28 -16.16 -7.09
C ILE A 184 -22.10 -17.07 -6.72
N LYS A 185 -21.71 -17.97 -7.63
CA LYS A 185 -20.55 -18.85 -7.40
C LYS A 185 -19.27 -18.05 -7.17
N THR A 186 -19.01 -17.04 -8.01
CA THR A 186 -17.85 -16.15 -7.86
C THR A 186 -17.85 -15.43 -6.52
N LEU A 187 -18.99 -14.88 -6.08
CA LEU A 187 -19.08 -14.17 -4.81
C LEU A 187 -18.86 -15.10 -3.61
N ILE A 188 -19.42 -16.32 -3.63
CA ILE A 188 -19.28 -17.30 -2.53
C ILE A 188 -17.85 -17.87 -2.45
N GLU A 189 -17.23 -18.14 -3.60
CA GLU A 189 -15.91 -18.78 -3.68
C GLU A 189 -14.75 -17.76 -3.78
N LEU A 190 -15.03 -16.47 -3.57
CA LEU A 190 -14.04 -15.41 -3.72
C LEU A 190 -12.84 -15.63 -2.78
N ASP A 191 -11.67 -15.83 -3.37
CA ASP A 191 -10.40 -15.82 -2.65
C ASP A 191 -9.95 -14.37 -2.44
N TYR A 192 -10.10 -13.86 -1.21
CA TYR A 192 -9.69 -12.51 -0.85
C TYR A 192 -8.18 -12.26 -0.94
N THR A 193 -7.36 -13.31 -1.09
CA THR A 193 -5.93 -13.16 -1.38
C THR A 193 -5.65 -12.92 -2.86
N ASN A 194 -6.64 -13.15 -3.74
CA ASN A 194 -6.58 -12.83 -5.15
C ASN A 194 -7.05 -11.38 -5.41
N GLU A 195 -6.16 -10.43 -5.16
CA GLU A 195 -6.44 -8.99 -5.23
C GLU A 195 -7.08 -8.57 -6.57
N LYS A 196 -6.61 -9.12 -7.69
CA LYS A 196 -7.16 -8.80 -9.03
C LYS A 196 -8.62 -9.18 -9.17
N GLU A 197 -9.01 -10.31 -8.61
CA GLU A 197 -10.38 -10.78 -8.71
C GLU A 197 -11.30 -9.93 -7.83
N VAL A 198 -10.83 -9.55 -6.64
CA VAL A 198 -11.56 -8.61 -5.79
C VAL A 198 -11.68 -7.25 -6.47
N GLU A 199 -10.60 -6.70 -7.00
CA GLU A 199 -10.60 -5.43 -7.73
C GLU A 199 -11.53 -5.46 -8.93
N ARG A 200 -11.52 -6.56 -9.70
CA ARG A 200 -12.43 -6.78 -10.83
C ARG A 200 -13.89 -6.74 -10.40
N ILE A 201 -14.24 -7.37 -9.28
CA ILE A 201 -15.62 -7.35 -8.74
C ILE A 201 -16.02 -5.94 -8.32
N VAL A 202 -15.12 -5.21 -7.63
CA VAL A 202 -15.37 -3.82 -7.22
C VAL A 202 -15.57 -2.92 -8.43
N ASP A 203 -14.67 -2.97 -9.41
CA ASP A 203 -14.73 -2.12 -10.59
C ASP A 203 -15.96 -2.44 -11.45
N GLN A 204 -16.31 -3.73 -11.61
CA GLN A 204 -17.54 -4.14 -12.31
C GLN A 204 -18.82 -3.81 -11.55
N SER A 205 -18.77 -3.47 -10.27
CA SER A 205 -19.97 -3.01 -9.56
C SER A 205 -20.38 -1.60 -9.95
N ASN A 206 -19.48 -0.82 -10.58
CA ASN A 206 -19.67 0.61 -10.89
C ASN A 206 -20.17 1.44 -9.70
N LEU A 207 -19.88 1.02 -8.46
CA LEU A 207 -20.25 1.78 -7.26
C LEU A 207 -19.34 2.98 -7.06
N LEU A 208 -18.04 2.79 -7.30
CA LEU A 208 -17.03 3.82 -7.10
C LEU A 208 -16.95 4.76 -8.31
N PRO A 209 -16.57 6.04 -8.11
CA PRO A 209 -16.54 7.03 -9.19
C PRO A 209 -15.44 6.79 -10.24
N ALA A 210 -14.48 5.91 -9.96
CA ALA A 210 -13.43 5.46 -10.86
C ALA A 210 -12.96 4.06 -10.45
N SER A 211 -12.16 3.40 -11.30
CA SER A 211 -11.52 2.14 -10.93
C SER A 211 -10.62 2.30 -9.70
N LEU A 212 -10.47 1.23 -8.92
CA LEU A 212 -9.59 1.21 -7.76
C LEU A 212 -8.16 1.66 -8.10
N GLU A 213 -7.64 1.23 -9.27
CA GLU A 213 -6.34 1.67 -9.80
C GLU A 213 -6.26 3.19 -9.92
N LYS A 214 -7.24 3.83 -10.56
CA LYS A 214 -7.27 5.30 -10.74
C LYS A 214 -7.43 6.05 -9.43
N LEU A 215 -8.23 5.52 -8.51
CA LEU A 215 -8.38 6.10 -7.17
C LEU A 215 -7.06 6.04 -6.41
N TYR A 216 -6.33 4.91 -6.51
CA TYR A 216 -5.01 4.76 -5.91
C TYR A 216 -3.98 5.71 -6.54
N GLU A 217 -3.96 5.84 -7.87
CA GLU A 217 -3.08 6.80 -8.57
C GLU A 217 -3.32 8.23 -8.10
N SER A 218 -4.59 8.64 -7.97
CA SER A 218 -4.97 9.95 -7.45
C SER A 218 -4.50 10.16 -6.01
N TYR A 219 -4.67 9.15 -5.16
CA TYR A 219 -4.15 9.18 -3.79
C TYR A 219 -2.62 9.30 -3.78
N ASP A 220 -1.92 8.44 -4.53
CA ASP A 220 -0.45 8.40 -4.53
C ASP A 220 0.18 9.70 -5.05
N GLN A 221 -0.47 10.40 -5.98
CA GLN A 221 -0.03 11.71 -6.45
C GLN A 221 -0.11 12.80 -5.38
N GLN A 222 -1.03 12.70 -4.43
CA GLN A 222 -1.24 13.67 -3.35
C GLN A 222 -0.34 13.43 -2.14
N ARG A 223 0.39 12.32 -2.11
CA ARG A 223 1.21 11.93 -0.96
C ARG A 223 2.45 12.80 -0.85
N PRO A 224 2.73 13.36 0.35
CA PRO A 224 3.93 14.14 0.57
C PRO A 224 5.17 13.26 0.46
N THR A 225 6.31 13.89 0.20
CA THR A 225 7.61 13.23 0.04
C THR A 225 8.66 13.91 0.90
N ILE A 226 9.79 13.25 1.13
CA ILE A 226 10.99 13.89 1.67
C ILE A 226 11.77 14.47 0.49
N ILE A 227 11.97 15.80 0.51
CA ILE A 227 12.62 16.53 -0.57
C ILE A 227 14.11 16.78 -0.31
N ASN A 228 14.54 16.76 0.96
CA ASN A 228 15.92 16.99 1.32
C ASN A 228 16.26 16.41 2.70
N MET A 229 17.55 16.33 3.03
CA MET A 229 18.05 16.02 4.36
C MET A 229 19.37 16.74 4.67
N SER A 230 19.66 16.92 5.97
CA SER A 230 20.89 17.55 6.47
C SER A 230 21.45 16.77 7.68
N PRO A 231 22.77 16.82 7.95
CA PRO A 231 23.79 17.68 7.33
C PRO A 231 24.45 17.10 6.07
N PHE A 232 24.07 15.90 5.65
CA PHE A 232 24.62 15.24 4.47
C PHE A 232 23.50 14.78 3.54
N LYS A 233 23.82 14.46 2.28
CA LYS A 233 22.87 13.93 1.30
C LYS A 233 22.69 12.42 1.48
N ASN A 234 21.49 11.92 1.21
CA ASN A 234 21.26 10.48 1.15
C ASN A 234 22.24 9.81 0.18
N GLY A 235 22.76 8.63 0.54
CA GLY A 235 23.82 7.92 -0.19
C GLY A 235 25.25 8.37 0.12
N SER A 236 25.46 9.32 1.05
CA SER A 236 26.82 9.78 1.42
C SER A 236 27.66 8.65 2.02
N THR A 237 28.92 8.53 1.62
CA THR A 237 29.83 7.47 2.07
C THR A 237 30.90 7.92 3.07
N ASN A 238 30.92 9.20 3.43
CA ASN A 238 31.93 9.83 4.26
C ASN A 238 31.28 10.58 5.44
N VAL A 239 30.23 10.01 6.04
CA VAL A 239 29.52 10.63 7.16
C VAL A 239 30.38 10.54 8.44
N GLU A 240 30.44 11.61 9.20
CA GLU A 240 31.16 11.61 10.47
C GLU A 240 30.49 10.67 11.50
N SER A 241 31.26 9.85 12.21
CA SER A 241 30.77 8.96 13.28
C SER A 241 30.49 9.68 14.60
N GLY A 242 29.94 8.98 15.58
CA GLY A 242 29.49 9.50 16.88
C GLY A 242 28.05 10.03 16.85
N LEU A 243 27.73 10.91 17.80
CA LEU A 243 26.40 11.53 17.86
C LEU A 243 26.17 12.46 16.67
N ARG A 244 25.10 12.20 15.92
CA ARG A 244 24.67 13.02 14.80
C ARG A 244 23.20 13.36 14.89
N THR A 245 22.91 14.62 14.62
CA THR A 245 21.56 15.12 14.42
C THR A 245 21.26 15.10 12.93
N ILE A 246 20.23 14.36 12.54
CA ILE A 246 19.76 14.27 11.16
C ILE A 246 18.41 14.97 11.09
N THR A 247 18.21 15.78 10.06
CA THR A 247 16.93 16.42 9.77
C THR A 247 16.48 16.05 8.37
N VAL A 248 15.23 15.61 8.25
CA VAL A 248 14.54 15.42 6.96
C VAL A 248 13.57 16.57 6.72
N TYR A 249 13.44 16.99 5.47
CA TYR A 249 12.55 18.07 5.05
C TYR A 249 11.46 17.51 4.15
N PHE A 250 10.22 17.81 4.49
CA PHE A 250 9.03 17.34 3.78
C PHE A 250 8.62 18.31 2.67
N SER A 251 7.94 17.81 1.63
CA SER A 251 7.36 18.63 0.57
C SER A 251 6.18 19.48 1.04
N GLU A 252 5.52 19.06 2.12
CA GLU A 252 4.33 19.69 2.70
C GLU A 252 4.36 19.58 4.24
N PRO A 253 3.61 20.42 4.98
CA PRO A 253 3.51 20.34 6.44
C PRO A 253 2.90 19.02 6.94
N MET A 254 3.58 18.36 7.89
CA MET A 254 3.09 17.15 8.57
C MET A 254 2.45 17.50 9.92
N ILE A 255 1.53 16.66 10.42
CA ILE A 255 1.11 16.73 11.83
C ILE A 255 2.26 16.31 12.74
N THR A 256 2.41 17.00 13.88
CA THR A 256 3.66 16.98 14.67
C THR A 256 3.72 15.92 15.76
N TYR A 257 2.72 15.03 15.83
CA TYR A 257 2.63 13.98 16.84
C TYR A 257 2.68 12.55 16.25
N ASN A 258 2.78 12.42 14.92
CA ASN A 258 2.92 11.13 14.25
C ASN A 258 4.26 10.98 13.54
N THR A 259 5.05 10.02 14.00
CA THR A 259 6.38 9.70 13.46
C THR A 259 6.53 8.20 13.35
N GLY A 260 7.32 7.70 12.40
CA GLY A 260 7.62 6.29 12.33
C GLY A 260 8.94 6.03 11.61
N VAL A 261 9.80 5.22 12.21
CA VAL A 261 11.05 4.78 11.62
C VAL A 261 11.15 3.28 11.77
N ASP A 262 11.57 2.61 10.72
CA ASP A 262 11.70 1.17 10.64
C ASP A 262 13.11 0.79 10.14
N ASN A 263 13.43 -0.50 10.25
CA ASN A 263 14.64 -1.06 9.66
C ASN A 263 14.61 -0.94 8.14
N GLY A 264 15.75 -0.60 7.55
CA GLY A 264 15.93 -0.67 6.10
C GLY A 264 16.11 -2.12 5.60
N PRO A 265 16.15 -2.32 4.27
CA PRO A 265 16.32 -3.63 3.65
C PRO A 265 17.53 -4.45 4.13
N LEU A 266 18.61 -3.81 4.58
CA LEU A 266 19.80 -4.50 5.09
C LEU A 266 19.60 -5.09 6.50
N GLY A 267 18.49 -4.76 7.17
CA GLY A 267 18.11 -5.31 8.46
C GLY A 267 18.56 -4.49 9.67
N GLU A 268 18.16 -4.97 10.85
CA GLU A 268 18.30 -4.25 12.13
C GLU A 268 19.75 -3.90 12.48
N GLN A 269 20.72 -4.73 12.10
CA GLN A 269 22.15 -4.48 12.36
C GLN A 269 22.71 -3.25 11.63
N TYR A 270 22.02 -2.77 10.60
CA TYR A 270 22.31 -1.53 9.88
C TYR A 270 21.44 -0.37 10.36
N PHE A 271 20.56 -0.58 11.34
CA PHE A 271 19.82 0.51 11.96
C PHE A 271 20.68 1.15 13.07
N PRO A 272 20.88 2.49 13.06
CA PRO A 272 21.69 3.13 14.09
C PRO A 272 20.95 3.20 15.42
N LYS A 273 21.69 3.27 16.52
CA LYS A 273 21.09 3.50 17.84
C LYS A 273 20.47 4.91 17.84
N MET A 274 19.15 4.98 17.86
CA MET A 274 18.42 6.24 17.84
C MET A 274 18.10 6.71 19.26
N LEU A 275 18.34 7.99 19.53
CA LEU A 275 18.07 8.59 20.84
C LEU A 275 16.59 8.99 20.96
N PRO A 276 16.10 9.23 22.19
CA PRO A 276 14.71 9.63 22.42
C PRO A 276 14.37 11.03 21.89
N ASN A 277 15.37 11.92 21.79
CA ASN A 277 15.18 13.30 21.37
C ASN A 277 14.83 13.37 19.88
N ARG A 278 13.57 13.70 19.60
CA ARG A 278 13.03 13.87 18.26
C ARG A 278 12.02 15.00 18.28
N SER A 279 11.99 15.81 17.24
CA SER A 279 11.16 17.00 17.20
C SER A 279 10.82 17.39 15.77
N PHE A 280 9.61 17.90 15.59
CA PHE A 280 9.25 18.60 14.37
C PHE A 280 9.65 20.08 14.47
N SER A 281 9.86 20.71 13.32
CA SER A 281 9.74 22.17 13.25
C SER A 281 8.29 22.59 13.54
N THR A 282 8.12 23.83 14.01
CA THR A 282 6.80 24.39 14.37
C THR A 282 5.83 24.42 13.19
N ASP A 283 6.34 24.55 11.96
CA ASP A 283 5.58 24.51 10.71
C ASP A 283 5.33 23.10 10.17
N GLY A 284 5.83 22.05 10.82
CA GLY A 284 5.70 20.67 10.39
C GLY A 284 6.45 20.32 9.09
N LEU A 285 7.29 21.21 8.56
CA LEU A 285 8.04 21.00 7.31
C LEU A 285 9.34 20.20 7.50
N SER A 286 9.75 19.93 8.74
CA SER A 286 10.93 19.13 9.00
C SER A 286 10.80 18.30 10.27
N TRP A 287 11.54 17.19 10.30
CA TRP A 287 11.64 16.32 11.45
C TRP A 287 13.10 16.00 11.74
N THR A 288 13.49 16.23 12.98
CA THR A 288 14.87 16.09 13.46
C THR A 288 14.96 14.97 14.48
N PHE A 289 15.98 14.15 14.36
CA PHE A 289 16.26 13.04 15.27
C PHE A 289 17.77 12.85 15.45
N THR A 290 18.17 12.31 16.59
CA THR A 290 19.58 12.07 16.92
C THR A 290 19.89 10.57 16.89
N VAL A 291 21.02 10.23 16.28
CA VAL A 291 21.55 8.86 16.18
C VAL A 291 22.99 8.80 16.66
N ASP A 292 23.38 7.64 17.20
CA ASP A 292 24.76 7.30 17.54
C ASP A 292 25.34 6.36 16.49
N LEU A 293 26.42 6.79 15.84
CA LEU A 293 27.00 6.13 14.68
C LEU A 293 28.39 5.59 14.98
N LYS A 294 28.64 4.33 14.67
CA LYS A 294 29.99 3.73 14.72
C LYS A 294 30.79 4.14 13.47
N PRO A 295 32.12 4.25 13.55
CA PRO A 295 32.96 4.50 12.37
C PRO A 295 32.95 3.34 11.37
N ASN A 296 33.23 3.66 10.10
CA ASN A 296 33.29 2.72 8.97
C ASN A 296 32.10 1.71 8.88
N GLN A 297 30.88 2.17 9.15
CA GLN A 297 29.67 1.34 9.11
C GLN A 297 28.63 1.93 8.16
N GLN A 298 27.95 1.05 7.40
CA GLN A 298 26.78 1.42 6.61
C GLN A 298 25.54 1.43 7.51
N TYR A 299 24.64 2.38 7.26
CA TYR A 299 23.40 2.54 8.00
C TYR A 299 22.23 2.71 7.05
N GLN A 300 21.09 2.15 7.46
CA GLN A 300 19.80 2.36 6.83
C GLN A 300 18.73 2.71 7.85
N ILE A 301 17.90 3.71 7.51
CA ILE A 301 16.74 4.12 8.28
C ILE A 301 15.58 4.28 7.31
N LEU A 302 14.52 3.48 7.45
CA LEU A 302 13.31 3.66 6.67
C LEU A 302 12.40 4.66 7.39
N ILE A 303 12.25 5.87 6.83
CA ILE A 303 11.20 6.80 7.27
C ILE A 303 9.87 6.23 6.77
N SER A 304 8.98 5.85 7.68
CA SER A 304 7.78 5.09 7.34
C SER A 304 6.61 5.99 6.92
N ASN A 305 5.52 5.37 6.44
CA ASN A 305 4.28 6.06 6.09
C ASN A 305 3.43 6.47 7.31
N ASN A 306 3.99 6.46 8.54
CA ASN A 306 3.26 6.92 9.72
C ASN A 306 3.17 8.45 9.79
N PHE A 307 4.14 9.16 9.19
CA PHE A 307 4.04 10.61 8.97
C PHE A 307 2.89 10.91 8.02
N ARG A 308 2.13 11.97 8.32
CA ARG A 308 0.92 12.31 7.56
C ARG A 308 0.56 13.79 7.65
N LYS A 309 -0.17 14.27 6.64
CA LYS A 309 -0.79 15.60 6.62
C LYS A 309 -1.99 15.66 7.56
N ALA A 310 -2.54 16.87 7.76
CA ALA A 310 -3.71 17.09 8.61
C ALA A 310 -4.98 16.37 8.11
N ASP A 311 -5.10 16.18 6.80
CA ASP A 311 -6.17 15.39 6.15
C ASP A 311 -5.95 13.87 6.25
N GLY A 312 -4.83 13.44 6.84
CA GLY A 312 -4.47 12.05 7.04
C GLY A 312 -3.72 11.40 5.87
N VAL A 313 -3.51 12.09 4.75
CA VAL A 313 -2.70 11.57 3.63
C VAL A 313 -1.28 11.30 4.09
N ARG A 314 -0.79 10.08 3.85
CA ARG A 314 0.46 9.56 4.43
C ARG A 314 1.66 9.79 3.53
N LEU A 315 2.80 10.07 4.17
CA LEU A 315 4.10 10.20 3.54
C LEU A 315 4.47 8.99 2.68
N LYS A 316 5.08 9.24 1.51
CA LYS A 316 5.77 8.18 0.76
C LYS A 316 7.00 7.72 1.56
N PRO A 317 7.13 6.43 1.90
CA PRO A 317 8.28 5.92 2.62
C PRO A 317 9.59 6.34 1.96
N TYR A 318 10.57 6.69 2.76
CA TYR A 318 11.85 7.20 2.29
C TYR A 318 12.99 6.45 2.99
N LEU A 319 13.80 5.73 2.22
CA LEU A 319 14.96 5.03 2.73
C LEU A 319 16.15 5.98 2.79
N ILE A 320 16.63 6.27 4.00
CA ILE A 320 17.93 6.90 4.22
C ILE A 320 18.97 5.78 4.25
N ASP A 321 19.98 5.85 3.38
CA ASP A 321 21.11 4.91 3.28
C ASP A 321 22.41 5.72 3.21
N PHE A 322 23.36 5.47 4.10
CA PHE A 322 24.64 6.17 4.14
C PHE A 322 25.72 5.33 4.81
N LYS A 323 26.98 5.73 4.64
CA LYS A 323 28.13 5.10 5.29
C LYS A 323 28.97 6.14 6.03
N THR A 324 29.42 5.78 7.23
CA THR A 324 30.36 6.61 7.99
C THR A 324 31.79 6.37 7.54
N LYS A 325 32.64 7.37 7.76
CA LYS A 325 34.09 7.26 7.56
C LYS A 325 34.80 6.54 8.69
#